data_AF-A0A524I047-F1
#
_entry.id   AF-A0A524I047-F1
#
_cell.length_a   1.000
_cell.length_b   1.000
_cell.length_c   1.000
_cell.angle_alpha   90.00
_cell.angle_beta   90.00
_cell.angle_gamma   90.00
#
_symmetry.space_group_name_H-M   'P 1'
#
loop_
_entity.id
_entity.type
_entity.pdbx_description
1 polymer ?
#
loop_
_entity_poly.entity_id
_entity_poly.type
_entity_poly.pdbx_seq_one_letter_code
_entity_poly.pdbx_strand_id
1 'polypeptide(L)' 'MGATIADLTSATEWQAHSVRGAMSGAIKKKRGLPVTSEKTDGARTYRIRA' A
#
# COMPACT_ATOMS: atom_id res chain seq x y z
N MET A 1 -8.11 -7.56 -6.34
CA MET A 1 -6.88 -7.05 -7.00
C MET A 1 -6.16 -6.12 -6.01
N GLY A 2 -4.83 -6.01 -6.08
CA GLY A 2 -4.06 -5.08 -5.24
C GLY A 2 -3.78 -3.77 -5.98
N ALA A 3 -3.24 -2.78 -5.27
CA ALA A 3 -2.83 -1.49 -5.82
C ALA A 3 -1.30 -1.35 -5.77
N THR A 4 -0.69 -0.79 -6.81
CA THR A 4 0.73 -0.44 -6.80
C THR A 4 0.98 0.85 -6.00
N ILE A 5 2.25 1.14 -5.68
CA ILE A 5 2.59 2.45 -5.11
C ILE A 5 2.24 3.59 -6.08
N ALA A 6 2.34 3.37 -7.40
CA ALA A 6 1.99 4.38 -8.39
C ALA A 6 0.49 4.69 -8.36
N ASP A 7 -0.36 3.67 -8.31
CA ASP A 7 -1.81 3.83 -8.19
C ASP A 7 -2.18 4.61 -6.92
N LEU A 8 -1.58 4.24 -5.79
CA LEU A 8 -1.82 4.90 -4.50
C LEU A 8 -1.31 6.36 -4.51
N THR A 9 -0.14 6.61 -5.08
CA THR A 9 0.43 7.96 -5.24
C THR A 9 -0.49 8.83 -6.08
N SER A 10 -1.00 8.31 -7.20
CA SER A 10 -1.92 9.03 -8.07
C SER A 10 -3.27 9.30 -7.40
N ALA A 11 -3.78 8.35 -6.60
CA ALA A 11 -5.09 8.48 -5.95
C ALA A 11 -5.06 9.43 -4.75
N THR A 12 -3.93 9.55 -4.06
CA THR A 12 -3.82 10.40 -2.86
C THR A 12 -3.04 11.70 -3.10
N GLU A 13 -2.43 11.85 -4.27
CA GLU A 13 -1.48 12.92 -4.59
C GLU A 13 -0.31 13.02 -3.58
N TRP A 14 0.10 11.88 -3.02
CA TRP A 14 1.19 11.84 -2.04
C TRP A 14 2.47 11.32 -2.65
N GLN A 15 3.60 11.77 -2.11
CA GLN A 15 4.87 11.17 -2.47
C GLN A 15 4.92 9.69 -2.05
N ALA A 16 5.66 8.91 -2.82
CA ALA A 16 5.73 7.46 -2.67
C ALA A 16 6.24 7.02 -1.27
N HIS A 17 7.06 7.83 -0.60
CA HIS A 17 7.53 7.52 0.76
C HIS A 17 6.42 7.76 1.81
N SER A 18 5.57 8.75 1.62
CA SER A 18 4.42 9.04 2.49
C SER A 18 3.38 7.93 2.41
N VAL A 19 3.09 7.44 1.20
CA VAL A 19 2.23 6.26 0.97
C VAL A 19 2.75 5.04 1.74
N ARG A 20 4.06 4.76 1.67
CA ARG A 20 4.69 3.66 2.41
C ARG A 20 4.58 3.85 3.92
N GLY A 21 4.80 5.08 4.42
CA GLY A 21 4.65 5.41 5.83
C GLY A 21 3.21 5.24 6.34
N ALA A 22 2.22 5.65 5.54
CA ALA A 22 0.81 5.46 5.86
C ALA A 22 0.45 3.96 5.93
N MET A 23 0.91 3.16 4.97
CA MET A 23 0.66 1.71 4.97
C MET A 23 1.28 1.01 6.19
N SER A 24 2.54 1.28 6.53
CA SER A 24 3.21 0.62 7.65
C SER A 24 2.72 1.12 9.01
N GLY A 25 2.56 2.44 9.15
CA GLY A 25 2.24 3.08 10.42
C GLY A 25 0.73 3.17 10.68
N ALA A 26 0.00 3.89 9.83
CA ALA A 26 -1.41 4.16 10.09
C ALA A 26 -2.28 2.92 9.83
N ILE A 27 -2.06 2.21 8.72
CA ILE A 27 -2.92 1.09 8.31
C ILE A 27 -2.53 -0.20 9.04
N LYS A 28 -1.28 -0.65 8.90
CA LYS A 28 -0.84 -1.93 9.49
C LYS A 28 -0.73 -1.85 11.01
N LYS A 29 -0.01 -0.86 11.55
CA LYS A 29 0.24 -0.77 12.99
C LYS A 29 -0.93 -0.20 13.78
N LYS A 30 -1.40 1.01 13.45
CA LYS A 30 -2.44 1.69 14.26
C LYS A 30 -3.83 1.09 14.09
N ARG A 31 -4.20 0.65 12.88
CA ARG A 31 -5.51 0.04 12.62
C ARG A 31 -5.51 -1.49 12.69
N GLY A 32 -4.34 -2.11 12.83
CA GLY A 32 -4.22 -3.58 12.91
C GLY A 32 -4.60 -4.31 11.62
N LEU A 33 -4.66 -3.61 10.48
CA LEU A 33 -5.12 -4.19 9.22
C LEU A 33 -3.99 -4.96 8.53
N PRO A 34 -4.20 -6.21 8.10
CA PRO A 34 -3.16 -7.01 7.49
C PRO A 34 -2.95 -6.58 6.03
N VAL A 35 -1.98 -5.70 5.83
CA VAL A 35 -1.48 -5.32 4.50
C VAL A 35 -0.55 -6.42 4.00
N THR A 36 -0.94 -7.05 2.90
CA THR A 36 -0.13 -8.02 2.15
C THR A 36 0.41 -7.37 0.89
N SER A 37 1.61 -7.78 0.49
CA SER A 37 2.24 -7.33 -0.75
C SER A 37 2.61 -8.52 -1.62
N GLU A 38 2.32 -8.44 -2.91
CA GLU A 38 2.62 -9.48 -3.88
C GLU A 38 3.36 -8.87 -5.06
N LYS A 39 4.27 -9.64 -5.68
CA LYS A 39 4.97 -9.21 -6.89
C LYS A 39 4.38 -10.01 -8.06
N THR A 40 3.79 -9.30 -9.02
CA THR A 40 3.18 -9.88 -10.23
C THR A 40 3.68 -9.07 -11.42
N ASP A 41 4.19 -9.74 -12.46
CA ASP A 41 4.70 -9.12 -13.70
C ASP A 41 5.63 -7.92 -13.47
N GLY A 42 6.56 -8.07 -12.52
CA GLY A 42 7.57 -7.04 -12.21
C GLY A 42 7.08 -5.92 -11.29
N ALA A 43 5.77 -5.74 -11.11
CA ALA A 43 5.18 -4.73 -10.23
C ALA A 43 4.84 -5.29 -8.85
N ARG A 44 5.02 -4.47 -7.80
CA ARG A 44 4.58 -4.78 -6.44
C ARG A 44 3.18 -4.20 -6.22
N THR A 45 2.22 -5.05 -5.89
CA THR A 45 0.87 -4.63 -5.49
C THR A 45 0.65 -4.86 -3.99
N TYR A 46 -0.22 -4.06 -3.40
CA TYR A 46 -0.57 -4.08 -1.98
C TYR A 46 -2.07 -4.24 -1.83
N ARG A 47 -2.49 -5.07 -0.88
CA ARG A 47 -3.90 -5.25 -0.53
C ARG A 47 -4.08 -5.52 0.95
N ILE A 48 -5.21 -5.08 1.50
CA ILE A 48 -5.68 -5.52 2.81
C ILE A 48 -6.39 -6.86 2.61
N ARG A 49 -6.11 -7.85 3.46
CA ARG A 49 -6.92 -9.08 3.53
C ARG A 49 -7.90 -8.95 4.70
N ALA A 50 -9.16 -9.27 4.46
CA ALA A 50 -10.12 -9.54 5.53
C ALA A 50 -10.04 -11.03 5.86
#